data_AF-A0A3Q3MGL4-F1
#
_entry.id   AF-A0A3Q3MGL4-F1
#
_cell.length_a   1.000
_cell.length_b   1.000
_cell.length_c   1.000
_cell.angle_alpha   90.00
_cell.angle_beta   90.00
_cell.angle_gamma   90.00
#
_symmetry.space_group_name_H-M   'P 1'
#
loop_
_entity.id
_entity.type
_entity.pdbx_description
1 polymer ?
#
loop_
_entity_poly.entity_id
_entity_poly.type
_entity_poly.pdbx_seq_one_letter_code
_entity_poly.pdbx_strand_id
1 'polypeptide(L)'
;MITLLGRTEKRVMDAGVLLGRFDGQSKLLVRALLSGATGAERALDVFHRQQRASNMSISAFIDALCQEEINCRAEEVLPLSVQPLVCLFPKLFIRNLLSFILLLQPVLPPTKVLPLLKCISQDPNVSPWVAALVRQLKRNMGVHKGMPLYTPSCSQRLKELSQRFVSCGEAGGWVKCFSCQTEESESQRESGLSEPGTQRKRKGSFATLDSDGEETGQKSKRMKMDVCVSECLQTEEQGLKVELSGRLESDAPGETAEEPLPAPERPCDALPEHLKVPVLQIKELLESHTEWDQSSMNMFIVLNECDPGQVELLCSMLSFPDIPEQTLPKLCSSILAPSLDISYSTAATLIRSLLLKKVLSLSEPASRCLVTAATQLCSHCPRQMCQALIGPALQDKNIGNPQAELLNRLIEGCLDSHYRLLVLQMTLKISWNEAVLSIIHSLLDSKPDMSEELFAEFTEQLISQGPQFTKSVKFAKMMLTVLTKYSIHVTAAHKQSLNGCLMLNETFLKKPLQAALKRITDS
;
A
#
# COMPACT_ATOMS: atom_id res chain seq x y z
N MET A 1 24.40 19.56 -24.02
CA MET A 1 24.10 20.64 -23.06
C MET A 1 23.22 20.03 -21.97
N ILE A 2 23.88 19.35 -21.01
CA ILE A 2 23.23 18.51 -19.99
C ILE A 2 22.99 19.39 -18.76
N THR A 3 21.73 19.56 -18.39
CA THR A 3 21.27 20.31 -17.22
C THR A 3 21.53 19.51 -15.94
N LEU A 4 22.63 19.85 -15.26
CA LEU A 4 22.88 19.52 -13.85
C LEU A 4 21.96 20.36 -12.96
N LEU A 5 20.79 19.82 -12.61
CA LEU A 5 20.03 20.29 -11.44
C LEU A 5 20.59 19.57 -10.21
N GLY A 6 21.56 20.22 -9.57
CA GLY A 6 22.14 19.77 -8.31
C GLY A 6 21.09 19.71 -7.19
N ARG A 7 20.82 18.50 -6.71
CA ARG A 7 20.24 18.26 -5.38
C ARG A 7 21.22 18.78 -4.33
N THR A 8 20.94 19.93 -3.74
CA THR A 8 21.52 20.29 -2.43
C THR A 8 20.63 19.74 -1.32
N GLU A 9 20.63 18.41 -1.16
CA GLU A 9 20.15 17.80 0.08
C GLU A 9 21.26 17.94 1.13
N LYS A 10 21.01 18.79 2.13
CA LYS A 10 21.83 18.94 3.34
C LYS A 10 21.99 17.52 3.91
N ARG A 11 23.21 16.95 3.93
CA ARG A 11 23.48 15.67 4.63
C ARG A 11 23.01 15.85 6.08
N VAL A 12 21.90 15.20 6.43
CA VAL A 12 21.39 15.12 7.79
C VAL A 12 22.42 14.31 8.57
N MET A 13 22.88 14.80 9.73
CA MET A 13 23.76 14.02 10.60
C MET A 13 23.08 12.69 10.93
N ASP A 14 23.86 11.61 11.00
CA ASP A 14 23.34 10.29 11.34
C ASP A 14 22.47 10.35 12.61
N ALA A 15 21.26 9.79 12.52
CA ALA A 15 20.30 9.76 13.62
C ALA A 15 20.89 9.09 14.86
N GLY A 16 21.83 8.16 14.70
CA GLY A 16 22.58 7.54 15.80
C GLY A 16 23.39 8.55 16.63
N VAL A 17 24.04 9.51 15.97
CA VAL A 17 24.86 10.55 16.61
C VAL A 17 23.99 11.55 17.36
N LEU A 18 22.86 11.96 16.77
CA LEU A 18 21.90 12.87 17.41
C LEU A 18 21.22 12.23 18.63
N LEU A 19 20.90 10.93 18.55
CA LEU A 19 20.32 10.18 19.67
C LEU A 19 21.30 10.02 20.84
N GLY A 20 22.60 10.09 20.62
CA GLY A 20 23.61 10.04 21.68
C GLY A 20 23.53 11.17 22.70
N ARG A 21 22.85 12.28 22.37
CA ARG A 21 22.73 13.49 23.20
C ARG A 21 21.59 13.47 24.23
N PHE A 22 20.75 12.46 24.17
CA PHE A 22 19.57 12.33 25.01
C PHE A 22 19.75 11.25 26.07
N ASP A 23 19.09 11.38 27.21
CA ASP A 23 18.98 10.29 28.19
C ASP A 23 18.06 9.17 27.66
N GLY A 24 18.05 8.01 28.33
CA GLY A 24 17.30 6.85 27.83
C GLY A 24 15.81 7.14 27.58
N GLN A 25 15.18 7.93 28.45
CA GLN A 25 13.78 8.31 28.33
C GLN A 25 13.53 9.27 27.16
N SER A 26 14.37 10.30 27.01
CA SER A 26 14.28 11.24 25.89
C SER A 26 14.61 10.57 24.55
N LYS A 27 15.53 9.60 24.50
CA LYS A 27 15.81 8.82 23.27
C LYS A 27 14.56 8.11 22.75
N LEU A 28 13.72 7.57 23.65
CA LEU A 28 12.47 6.93 23.26
C LEU A 28 11.48 7.94 22.66
N LEU A 29 11.40 9.15 23.23
CA LEU A 29 10.58 10.23 22.65
C LEU A 29 11.11 10.68 21.29
N VAL A 30 12.43 10.84 21.12
CA VAL A 30 13.02 11.19 19.83
C VAL A 30 12.71 10.13 18.77
N ARG A 31 12.84 8.85 19.10
CA ARG A 31 12.48 7.73 18.21
C ARG A 31 10.99 7.73 17.85
N ALA A 32 10.12 7.96 18.83
CA ALA A 32 8.69 8.08 18.59
C ALA A 32 8.37 9.26 17.65
N LEU A 33 8.98 10.42 17.86
CA LEU A 33 8.82 11.60 17.01
C LEU A 33 9.37 11.40 15.59
N LEU A 34 10.35 10.52 15.40
CA LEU A 34 10.85 10.12 14.07
C LEU A 34 9.95 9.08 13.36
N SER A 35 8.93 8.53 14.03
CA SER A 35 8.09 7.43 13.51
C SER A 35 7.03 7.87 12.48
N GLY A 36 7.46 8.50 11.39
CA GLY A 36 6.58 8.76 10.25
C GLY A 36 5.45 9.75 10.54
N ALA A 37 4.27 9.50 9.97
CA ALA A 37 3.10 10.39 10.08
C ALA A 37 2.42 10.34 11.47
N THR A 38 2.51 9.22 12.18
CA THR A 38 1.90 9.01 13.51
C THR A 38 2.86 9.36 14.66
N GLY A 39 4.04 9.91 14.35
CA GLY A 39 5.10 10.14 15.34
C GLY A 39 4.69 11.05 16.50
N ALA A 40 3.79 12.02 16.27
CA ALA A 40 3.29 12.89 17.33
C ALA A 40 2.40 12.15 18.34
N GLU A 41 1.52 11.26 17.86
CA GLU A 41 0.63 10.44 18.69
C GLU A 41 1.43 9.37 19.44
N ARG A 42 2.35 8.68 18.74
CA ARG A 42 3.27 7.73 19.38
C ARG A 42 4.12 8.40 20.47
N ALA A 43 4.59 9.63 20.24
CA ALA A 43 5.33 10.38 21.25
C ALA A 43 4.45 10.75 22.46
N LEU A 44 3.18 11.07 22.23
CA LEU A 44 2.21 11.30 23.31
C LEU A 44 1.98 10.05 24.16
N ASP A 45 1.82 8.89 23.53
CA ASP A 45 1.68 7.60 24.24
C ASP A 45 2.92 7.26 25.05
N VAL A 46 4.11 7.43 24.47
CA VAL A 46 5.39 7.23 25.16
C VAL A 46 5.50 8.17 26.36
N PHE A 47 5.18 9.45 26.18
CA PHE A 47 5.21 10.45 27.25
C PHE A 47 4.26 10.06 28.40
N HIS A 48 3.01 9.70 28.10
CA HIS A 48 2.05 9.29 29.13
C HIS A 48 2.48 8.00 29.85
N ARG A 49 3.06 7.02 29.14
CA ARG A 49 3.60 5.81 29.76
C ARG A 49 4.78 6.13 30.67
N GLN A 50 5.70 6.99 30.23
CA GLN A 50 6.86 7.42 31.00
C GLN A 50 6.44 8.22 32.23
N GLN A 51 5.44 9.09 32.13
CA GLN A 51 4.89 9.88 33.24
C GLN A 51 4.24 8.99 34.32
N ARG A 52 3.61 7.88 33.94
CA ARG A 52 3.04 6.91 34.89
C ARG A 52 4.11 6.07 35.59
N ALA A 53 5.19 5.73 34.89
CA ALA A 53 6.26 4.89 35.40
C ALA A 53 7.36 5.68 36.15
N SER A 54 7.51 6.96 35.86
CA SER A 54 8.58 7.83 36.38
C SER A 54 8.22 9.31 36.24
N ASN A 55 8.86 10.19 37.02
CA ASN A 55 8.70 11.64 36.88
C ASN A 55 9.55 12.19 35.73
N MET A 56 9.22 11.81 34.49
CA MET A 56 9.92 12.29 33.30
C MET A 56 9.70 13.80 33.13
N SER A 57 10.79 14.58 33.16
CA SER A 57 10.73 16.02 32.98
C SER A 57 10.79 16.37 31.50
N ILE A 58 9.62 16.66 30.92
CA ILE A 58 9.53 17.18 29.54
C ILE A 58 10.33 18.46 29.33
N SER A 59 10.58 19.23 30.40
CA SER A 59 11.39 20.44 30.35
C SER A 59 12.85 20.14 30.03
N ALA A 60 13.42 19.07 30.60
CA ALA A 60 14.81 18.67 30.33
C ALA A 60 14.99 18.22 28.86
N PHE A 61 13.98 17.53 28.32
CA PHE A 61 13.95 17.16 26.91
C PHE A 61 13.94 18.39 25.98
N ILE A 62 13.09 19.38 26.28
CA ILE A 62 13.03 20.63 25.50
C ILE A 62 14.33 21.43 25.63
N ASP A 63 14.90 21.50 26.83
CA ASP A 63 16.17 22.19 27.07
C ASP A 63 17.32 21.54 26.28
N ALA A 64 17.36 20.20 26.20
CA ALA A 64 18.35 19.47 25.40
C ALA A 64 18.24 19.79 23.89
N LEU A 65 17.01 19.91 23.37
CA LEU A 65 16.77 20.30 21.97
C LEU A 65 17.20 21.73 21.63
N CYS A 66 17.24 22.61 22.63
CA CYS A 66 17.66 24.00 22.48
C CYS A 66 19.18 24.19 22.55
N GLN A 67 19.95 23.17 22.94
CA GLN A 67 21.40 23.27 23.06
C GLN A 67 22.04 23.54 21.70
N GLU A 68 23.08 24.38 21.72
CA GLU A 68 23.87 24.71 20.54
C GLU A 68 24.86 23.59 20.22
N GLU A 69 24.87 23.12 18.97
CA GLU A 69 25.79 22.08 18.49
C GLU A 69 26.68 22.65 17.39
N ILE A 70 27.96 22.27 17.44
CA ILE A 70 28.97 22.66 16.46
C ILE A 70 28.86 21.68 15.29
N ASN A 71 28.38 22.16 14.14
CA ASN A 71 28.30 21.33 12.95
C ASN A 71 29.55 21.51 12.07
N CYS A 72 30.40 20.47 12.01
CA CYS A 72 31.48 20.38 11.04
C CYS A 72 30.93 19.77 9.75
N ARG A 73 30.83 20.57 8.67
CA ARG A 73 30.60 20.01 7.34
C ARG A 73 31.88 19.29 6.92
N ALA A 74 31.86 17.97 7.01
CA ALA A 74 32.94 17.13 6.51
C ALA A 74 32.97 17.26 4.99
N GLU A 75 33.83 18.17 4.50
CA GLU A 75 34.30 18.42 3.14
C GLU A 75 34.23 19.93 2.82
N GLU A 76 35.43 20.52 2.79
CA GLU A 76 35.79 21.88 2.38
C GLU A 76 35.59 23.03 3.38
N VAL A 77 36.57 23.95 3.32
CA VAL A 77 36.86 25.09 4.20
C VAL A 77 35.69 26.08 4.29
N LEU A 78 34.64 25.73 5.05
CA LEU A 78 33.54 26.62 5.42
C LEU A 78 33.51 26.86 6.94
N PRO A 79 33.04 28.04 7.40
CA PRO A 79 33.06 28.40 8.80
C PRO A 79 32.17 27.45 9.63
N LEU A 80 32.67 27.05 10.78
CA LEU A 80 31.93 26.30 11.81
C LEU A 80 30.61 27.03 12.08
N SER A 81 29.49 26.41 11.74
CA SER A 81 28.17 26.97 12.02
C SER A 81 27.63 26.36 13.30
N VAL A 82 27.46 27.17 14.33
CA VAL A 82 26.76 26.79 15.56
C VAL A 82 25.26 26.88 15.30
N GLN A 83 24.53 25.77 15.43
CA GLN A 83 23.08 25.74 15.29
C GLN A 83 22.44 24.96 16.44
N PRO A 84 21.22 25.32 16.88
CA PRO A 84 20.50 24.55 17.88
C PRO A 84 20.26 23.10 17.40
N LEU A 85 20.36 22.13 18.32
CA LEU A 85 20.22 20.70 18.06
C LEU A 85 18.93 20.36 17.32
N VAL A 86 17.80 20.99 17.69
CA VAL A 86 16.50 20.81 17.01
C VAL A 86 16.56 21.06 15.50
N CYS A 87 17.41 21.99 15.04
CA CYS A 87 17.54 22.36 13.63
C CYS A 87 18.40 21.36 12.83
N LEU A 88 19.07 20.42 13.50
CA LEU A 88 19.82 19.33 12.87
C LEU A 88 18.92 18.14 12.53
N PHE A 89 17.72 18.06 13.11
CA PHE A 89 16.77 17.00 12.84
C PHE A 89 16.02 17.18 11.50
N PRO A 90 15.51 16.09 10.90
CA PRO A 90 14.67 16.16 9.70
C PRO A 90 13.43 17.03 9.89
N LYS A 91 12.95 17.66 8.81
CA LYS A 91 11.72 18.49 8.85
C LYS A 91 10.49 17.74 9.38
N LEU A 92 10.41 16.43 9.12
CA LEU A 92 9.36 15.56 9.64
C LEU A 92 9.37 15.49 11.17
N PHE A 93 10.55 15.36 11.78
CA PHE A 93 10.71 15.38 13.23
C PHE A 93 10.21 16.69 13.82
N ILE A 94 10.63 17.82 13.24
CA ILE A 94 10.22 19.16 13.71
C ILE A 94 8.69 19.31 13.64
N ARG A 95 8.07 18.82 12.56
CA ARG A 95 6.60 18.81 12.43
C ARG A 95 5.95 17.99 13.55
N ASN A 96 6.41 16.77 13.78
CA ASN A 96 5.85 15.88 14.79
C ASN A 96 6.07 16.45 16.21
N LEU A 97 7.23 17.06 16.47
CA LEU A 97 7.55 17.72 17.74
C LEU A 97 6.60 18.87 18.03
N LEU A 98 6.33 19.73 17.04
CA LEU A 98 5.39 20.85 17.21
C LEU A 98 3.95 20.37 17.42
N SER A 99 3.52 19.34 16.70
CA SER A 99 2.22 18.70 16.92
C SER A 99 2.12 18.08 18.31
N PHE A 100 3.16 17.40 18.78
CA PHE A 100 3.22 16.83 20.13
C PHE A 100 3.16 17.91 21.22
N ILE A 101 3.90 19.02 21.06
CA ILE A 101 3.84 20.16 21.98
C ILE A 101 2.45 20.81 22.00
N LEU A 102 1.77 20.90 20.84
CA LEU A 102 0.39 21.38 20.76
C LEU A 102 -0.57 20.49 21.58
N LEU A 103 -0.37 19.16 21.55
CA LEU A 103 -1.18 18.22 22.33
C LEU A 103 -0.91 18.32 23.84
N LEU A 104 0.34 18.61 24.23
CA LEU A 104 0.76 18.76 25.62
C LEU A 104 0.64 20.19 26.19
N GLN A 105 0.11 21.12 25.41
CA GLN A 105 0.04 22.53 25.76
C GLN A 105 -0.55 22.85 27.16
N PRO A 106 -1.57 22.15 27.70
CA PRO A 106 -2.08 22.46 29.04
C PRO A 106 -1.09 22.12 30.17
N VAL A 107 -0.08 21.28 29.92
CA VAL A 107 0.87 20.77 30.94
C VAL A 107 2.23 21.47 30.87
N LEU A 108 2.51 22.19 29.77
CA LEU A 108 3.84 22.73 29.48
C LEU A 108 4.01 24.19 29.92
N PRO A 109 5.07 24.52 30.70
CA PRO A 109 5.42 25.89 31.01
C PRO A 109 5.79 26.69 29.74
N PRO A 110 5.13 27.83 29.45
CA PRO A 110 5.47 28.66 28.29
C PRO A 110 6.93 29.11 28.25
N THR A 111 7.53 29.31 29.42
CA THR A 111 8.93 29.72 29.60
C THR A 111 9.93 28.74 28.99
N LYS A 112 9.58 27.46 28.89
CA LYS A 112 10.42 26.40 28.32
C LYS A 112 10.19 26.17 26.83
N VAL A 113 8.95 26.32 26.37
CA VAL A 113 8.61 26.10 24.96
C VAL A 113 9.03 27.28 24.07
N LEU A 114 8.98 28.52 24.58
CA LEU A 114 9.31 29.72 23.78
C LEU A 114 10.76 29.75 23.24
N PRO A 115 11.80 29.38 24.03
CA PRO A 115 13.16 29.23 23.51
C PRO A 115 13.25 28.26 22.33
N LEU A 116 12.63 27.08 22.45
CA LEU A 116 12.60 26.07 21.38
C LEU A 116 11.96 26.62 20.09
N LEU A 117 10.83 27.32 20.23
CA LEU A 117 10.16 27.96 19.10
C LEU A 117 10.99 29.08 18.47
N LYS A 118 11.86 29.75 19.25
CA LYS A 118 12.83 30.73 18.73
C LYS A 118 13.92 30.04 17.92
N CYS A 119 14.51 28.96 18.44
CA CYS A 119 15.50 28.14 17.74
C CYS A 119 14.99 27.67 16.37
N ILE A 120 13.78 27.10 16.32
CA ILE A 120 13.17 26.63 15.07
C ILE A 120 12.93 27.80 14.10
N SER A 121 12.48 28.97 14.58
CA SER A 121 12.22 30.12 13.71
C SER A 121 13.46 30.81 13.15
N GLN A 122 14.64 30.53 13.69
CA GLN A 122 15.92 31.07 13.22
C GLN A 122 16.53 30.26 12.07
N ASP A 123 15.99 29.08 11.75
CA ASP A 123 16.46 28.30 10.61
C ASP A 123 16.03 28.97 9.28
N PRO A 124 16.97 29.27 8.37
CA PRO A 124 16.65 29.90 7.08
C PRO A 124 15.78 29.03 6.16
N ASN A 125 15.66 27.72 6.41
CA ASN A 125 14.95 26.77 5.54
C ASN A 125 13.63 26.22 6.12
N VAL A 126 13.02 26.94 7.05
CA VAL A 126 11.76 26.54 7.72
C VAL A 126 10.62 26.43 6.70
N SER A 127 9.91 25.31 6.73
CA SER A 127 8.74 25.13 5.87
C SER A 127 7.59 26.06 6.29
N PRO A 128 6.73 26.51 5.34
CA PRO A 128 5.59 27.37 5.67
C PRO A 128 4.66 26.77 6.73
N TRP A 129 4.52 25.44 6.73
CA TRP A 129 3.74 24.70 7.73
C TRP A 129 4.34 24.77 9.13
N VAL A 130 5.65 24.54 9.26
CA VAL A 130 6.37 24.65 10.54
C VAL A 130 6.28 26.09 11.06
N ALA A 131 6.46 27.08 10.18
CA ALA A 131 6.31 28.49 10.55
C ALA A 131 4.89 28.83 11.06
N ALA A 132 3.85 28.27 10.43
CA ALA A 132 2.46 28.46 10.86
C ALA A 132 2.19 27.81 12.23
N LEU A 133 2.67 26.58 12.47
CA LEU A 133 2.53 25.89 13.76
C LEU A 133 3.28 26.62 14.89
N VAL A 134 4.49 27.11 14.61
CA VAL A 134 5.25 27.94 15.56
C VAL A 134 4.47 29.20 15.94
N ARG A 135 3.88 29.90 14.95
CA ARG A 135 3.03 31.08 15.20
C ARG A 135 1.80 30.72 16.04
N GLN A 136 1.15 29.60 15.74
CA GLN A 136 -0.02 29.14 16.49
C GLN A 136 0.32 28.81 17.95
N LEU A 137 1.42 28.11 18.20
CA LEU A 137 1.89 27.84 19.56
C LEU A 137 2.22 29.12 20.33
N LYS A 138 2.92 30.08 19.71
CA LYS A 138 3.20 31.39 20.33
C LYS A 138 1.91 32.16 20.66
N ARG A 139 0.89 32.08 19.80
CA ARG A 139 -0.43 32.70 20.03
C ARG A 139 -1.16 32.05 21.19
N ASN A 140 -1.17 30.72 21.25
CA ASN A 140 -1.82 29.98 22.33
C ASN A 140 -1.18 30.25 23.70
N MET A 141 0.12 30.54 23.73
CA MET A 141 0.85 30.98 24.93
C MET A 141 0.71 32.49 25.23
N GLY A 142 -0.10 33.23 24.48
CA GLY A 142 -0.40 34.64 24.73
C GLY A 142 0.62 35.65 24.20
N VAL A 143 1.67 35.21 23.49
CA VAL A 143 2.78 36.07 23.04
C VAL A 143 2.41 36.94 21.82
N HIS A 144 1.50 36.47 20.97
CA HIS A 144 1.03 37.21 19.78
C HIS A 144 -0.48 37.11 19.62
N LYS A 145 -1.23 38.07 20.18
CA LYS A 145 -2.70 38.12 20.08
C LYS A 145 -3.24 38.82 18.82
N GLY A 146 -2.38 39.46 18.00
CA GLY A 146 -2.83 40.41 16.98
C GLY A 146 -2.72 40.01 15.51
N MET A 147 -1.92 39.01 15.14
CA MET A 147 -1.72 38.66 13.72
C MET A 147 -2.58 37.46 13.29
N PRO A 148 -3.28 37.55 12.13
CA PRO A 148 -3.99 36.41 11.56
C PRO A 148 -2.99 35.32 11.13
N LEU A 149 -3.32 34.06 11.41
CA LEU A 149 -2.47 32.90 11.11
C LEU A 149 -2.43 32.58 9.61
N TYR A 150 -3.45 33.05 8.91
CA TYR A 150 -3.66 32.87 7.49
C TYR A 150 -3.75 34.23 6.81
N THR A 151 -3.39 34.30 5.53
CA THR A 151 -3.56 35.50 4.72
C THR A 151 -5.04 35.78 4.48
N PRO A 152 -5.45 37.03 4.18
CA PRO A 152 -6.83 37.34 3.80
C PRO A 152 -7.36 36.46 2.65
N SER A 153 -6.50 36.14 1.67
CA SER A 153 -6.81 35.19 0.59
C SER A 153 -7.10 33.78 1.11
N CYS A 154 -6.30 33.27 2.05
CA CYS A 154 -6.56 31.97 2.68
C CYS A 154 -7.83 32.00 3.55
N SER A 155 -8.13 33.12 4.22
CA SER A 155 -9.41 33.32 4.92
C SER A 155 -10.60 33.17 3.97
N GLN A 156 -10.49 33.79 2.79
CA GLN A 156 -11.56 33.79 1.80
C GLN A 156 -11.77 32.38 1.24
N ARG A 157 -10.69 31.67 0.90
CA ARG A 157 -10.74 30.26 0.47
C ARG A 157 -11.33 29.34 1.55
N LEU A 158 -10.99 29.56 2.81
CA LEU A 158 -11.57 28.80 3.93
C LEU A 158 -13.06 29.10 4.12
N LYS A 159 -13.49 30.35 3.92
CA LYS A 159 -14.92 30.71 3.92
C LYS A 159 -15.67 30.02 2.77
N GLU A 160 -15.12 30.06 1.55
CA GLU A 160 -15.68 29.37 0.38
C GLU A 160 -15.77 27.86 0.61
N LEU A 161 -14.70 27.24 1.14
CA LEU A 161 -14.71 25.82 1.53
C LEU A 161 -15.79 25.55 2.59
N SER A 162 -15.88 26.36 3.64
CA SER A 162 -16.90 26.21 4.69
C SER A 162 -18.32 26.32 4.16
N GLN A 163 -18.57 27.21 3.19
CA GLN A 163 -19.87 27.34 2.53
C GLN A 163 -20.18 26.11 1.67
N ARG A 164 -19.18 25.57 0.95
CA ARG A 164 -19.31 24.30 0.22
C ARG A 164 -19.65 23.13 1.15
N PHE A 165 -19.10 23.11 2.36
CA PHE A 165 -19.44 22.11 3.38
C PHE A 165 -20.89 22.24 3.89
N VAL A 166 -21.41 23.46 4.07
CA VAL A 166 -22.79 23.68 4.52
C VAL A 166 -23.82 23.29 3.45
N SER A 167 -23.50 23.43 2.17
CA SER A 167 -24.36 23.01 1.05
C SER A 167 -24.33 21.50 0.75
N CYS A 168 -23.38 20.75 1.31
CA CYS A 168 -23.20 19.32 1.03
C CYS A 168 -23.96 18.45 2.04
N GLY A 169 -25.27 18.68 2.14
CA GLY A 169 -26.19 17.85 2.91
C GLY A 169 -26.51 16.56 2.14
N GLU A 170 -25.61 15.58 2.21
CA GLU A 170 -25.79 14.13 1.97
C GLU A 170 -24.46 13.52 1.51
N ALA A 171 -23.89 12.63 2.34
CA ALA A 171 -22.88 11.57 2.11
C ALA A 171 -21.78 11.71 1.02
N GLY A 172 -21.52 12.91 0.49
CA GLY A 172 -20.44 13.21 -0.44
C GLY A 172 -19.22 13.64 0.33
N GLY A 173 -18.36 12.68 0.69
CA GLY A 173 -17.17 12.89 1.51
C GLY A 173 -16.23 14.00 1.02
N TRP A 174 -15.32 14.39 1.93
CA TRP A 174 -14.32 15.47 1.86
C TRP A 174 -13.68 15.72 0.47
N VAL A 175 -13.53 14.68 -0.34
CA VAL A 175 -12.97 14.72 -1.70
C VAL A 175 -13.69 15.75 -2.59
N LYS A 176 -15.03 15.81 -2.55
CA LYS A 176 -15.82 16.71 -3.42
C LYS A 176 -15.61 18.19 -3.08
N CYS A 177 -15.23 18.50 -1.84
CA CYS A 177 -15.01 19.87 -1.38
C CYS A 177 -13.65 20.43 -1.83
N PHE A 178 -12.65 19.56 -2.01
CA PHE A 178 -11.31 19.96 -2.43
C PHE A 178 -11.05 19.81 -3.94
N SER A 179 -11.95 19.17 -4.69
CA SER A 179 -11.78 18.87 -6.12
C SER A 179 -12.34 19.92 -7.11
N CYS A 180 -12.99 21.00 -6.65
CA CYS A 180 -13.61 22.00 -7.54
C CYS A 180 -12.82 23.32 -7.62
N GLN A 181 -11.54 23.27 -8.01
CA GLN A 181 -10.78 24.46 -8.41
C GLN A 181 -10.02 24.16 -9.71
N THR A 182 -10.73 24.09 -10.85
CA THR A 182 -10.07 24.19 -12.16
C THR A 182 -10.85 25.02 -13.18
N GLU A 183 -12.17 25.16 -13.10
CA GLU A 183 -12.90 25.93 -14.12
C GLU A 183 -13.97 26.82 -13.47
N GLU A 184 -13.63 28.09 -13.24
CA GLU A 184 -14.60 29.19 -13.15
C GLU A 184 -13.82 30.52 -13.16
N SER A 185 -13.24 30.80 -14.33
CA SER A 185 -12.91 32.17 -14.74
C SER A 185 -12.94 32.19 -16.26
N GLU A 186 -14.15 32.33 -16.80
CA GLU A 186 -14.46 33.12 -18.00
C GLU A 186 -15.94 32.92 -18.34
N SER A 187 -16.78 33.85 -17.88
CA SER A 187 -17.91 34.42 -18.63
C SER A 187 -18.97 35.00 -17.68
N GLN A 188 -18.71 36.20 -17.17
CA GLN A 188 -19.79 37.16 -16.93
C GLN A 188 -19.69 38.22 -18.02
N ARG A 189 -20.67 38.22 -18.94
CA ARG A 189 -21.24 39.38 -19.66
C ARG A 189 -22.07 38.84 -20.83
N GLU A 190 -23.37 38.72 -20.64
CA GLU A 190 -24.34 39.61 -21.30
C GLU A 190 -25.79 39.26 -20.93
N SER A 191 -26.56 40.32 -20.84
CA SER A 191 -27.89 40.42 -20.27
C SER A 191 -28.99 40.02 -21.25
N GLY A 192 -30.05 39.40 -20.72
CA GLY A 192 -31.45 39.71 -21.00
C GLY A 192 -32.03 39.41 -22.40
N LEU A 193 -33.09 38.58 -22.44
CA LEU A 193 -34.46 38.92 -22.90
C LEU A 193 -35.25 37.65 -23.31
N SER A 194 -36.37 37.43 -22.58
CA SER A 194 -37.70 36.94 -23.02
C SER A 194 -37.86 35.88 -24.15
N GLU A 195 -38.33 34.68 -23.75
CA GLU A 195 -39.57 33.93 -24.15
C GLU A 195 -40.08 33.86 -25.64
N PRO A 196 -41.07 33.00 -26.01
CA PRO A 196 -41.32 31.57 -25.70
C PRO A 196 -41.90 30.75 -26.92
N GLY A 197 -42.10 29.42 -26.75
CA GLY A 197 -43.02 28.57 -27.55
C GLY A 197 -42.33 27.38 -28.24
N THR A 198 -42.79 26.13 -28.20
CA THR A 198 -44.18 25.61 -28.23
C THR A 198 -44.23 24.14 -27.75
N GLN A 199 -45.28 23.83 -26.96
CA GLN A 199 -46.19 22.66 -26.94
C GLN A 199 -45.76 21.33 -27.60
N ARG A 200 -46.11 20.11 -27.16
CA ARG A 200 -47.18 19.51 -26.34
C ARG A 200 -46.83 17.99 -26.31
N LYS A 201 -47.10 17.18 -25.28
CA LYS A 201 -48.42 16.58 -25.00
C LYS A 201 -48.38 15.85 -23.65
N ARG A 202 -49.43 16.11 -22.87
CA ARG A 202 -49.79 15.58 -21.54
C ARG A 202 -50.35 14.15 -21.64
N LYS A 203 -50.42 13.45 -20.49
CA LYS A 203 -51.65 13.10 -19.70
C LYS A 203 -51.34 11.84 -18.85
N GLY A 204 -51.67 11.71 -17.57
CA GLY A 204 -52.37 12.56 -16.61
C GLY A 204 -52.38 11.80 -15.26
N SER A 205 -52.29 12.57 -14.17
CA SER A 205 -52.41 12.16 -12.77
C SER A 205 -53.85 11.87 -12.34
N PHE A 206 -54.06 11.02 -11.33
CA PHE A 206 -54.89 11.37 -10.16
C PHE A 206 -54.61 10.42 -8.97
N ALA A 207 -54.55 11.00 -7.77
CA ALA A 207 -54.63 10.35 -6.44
C ALA A 207 -56.08 9.82 -6.24
N THR A 208 -56.50 9.01 -5.27
CA THR A 208 -56.29 8.88 -3.81
C THR A 208 -57.27 7.75 -3.40
N LEU A 209 -56.95 6.92 -2.39
CA LEU A 209 -57.84 6.51 -1.27
C LEU A 209 -57.28 5.27 -0.55
N ASP A 210 -57.13 5.42 0.76
CA ASP A 210 -56.90 4.36 1.75
C ASP A 210 -58.01 3.30 1.71
N SER A 211 -57.64 2.05 2.01
CA SER A 211 -58.49 1.11 2.73
C SER A 211 -57.65 0.01 3.37
N ASP A 212 -57.74 -0.07 4.70
CA ASP A 212 -57.33 -1.19 5.55
C ASP A 212 -57.95 -2.53 5.12
N GLY A 213 -57.29 -3.63 5.46
CA GLY A 213 -57.83 -4.99 5.33
C GLY A 213 -56.80 -6.08 5.62
N GLU A 214 -56.91 -6.69 6.80
CA GLU A 214 -56.09 -7.74 7.36
C GLU A 214 -56.15 -9.10 6.62
N GLU A 215 -55.12 -9.90 6.91
CA GLU A 215 -55.14 -11.34 7.16
C GLU A 215 -55.20 -12.39 6.02
N THR A 216 -54.34 -13.40 6.26
CA THR A 216 -54.37 -14.81 5.82
C THR A 216 -53.87 -15.22 4.44
N GLY A 217 -52.71 -15.90 4.46
CA GLY A 217 -52.74 -17.37 4.28
C GLY A 217 -52.14 -17.96 3.00
N GLN A 218 -51.03 -18.69 3.21
CA GLN A 218 -50.58 -19.88 2.44
C GLN A 218 -50.02 -19.65 1.02
N LYS A 219 -49.12 -20.46 0.45
CA LYS A 219 -48.17 -21.51 0.85
C LYS A 219 -47.32 -21.80 -0.41
N SER A 220 -46.03 -22.08 -0.23
CA SER A 220 -45.24 -23.13 -0.91
C SER A 220 -45.17 -23.20 -2.46
N LYS A 221 -43.95 -23.14 -3.02
CA LYS A 221 -43.27 -24.37 -3.49
C LYS A 221 -41.78 -24.15 -3.74
N ARG A 222 -41.01 -24.83 -2.89
CA ARG A 222 -39.59 -25.20 -3.03
C ARG A 222 -39.49 -26.27 -4.11
N MET A 223 -38.51 -26.20 -5.01
CA MET A 223 -38.04 -27.36 -5.77
C MET A 223 -36.53 -27.50 -5.56
N LYS A 224 -36.16 -28.49 -4.73
CA LYS A 224 -34.83 -29.12 -4.66
C LYS A 224 -34.79 -30.19 -5.76
N MET A 225 -33.66 -30.35 -6.45
CA MET A 225 -33.34 -31.57 -7.20
C MET A 225 -32.08 -32.17 -6.59
N ASP A 226 -32.11 -33.50 -6.50
CA ASP A 226 -31.39 -34.35 -5.57
C ASP A 226 -30.04 -34.82 -6.11
N VAL A 227 -29.21 -35.22 -5.14
CA VAL A 227 -27.95 -35.95 -5.29
C VAL A 227 -28.27 -37.39 -5.69
N CYS A 228 -27.53 -37.96 -6.63
CA CYS A 228 -27.50 -39.40 -6.85
C CYS A 228 -26.09 -39.93 -6.51
N VAL A 229 -26.04 -40.67 -5.41
CA VAL A 229 -24.95 -41.56 -5.00
C VAL A 229 -25.03 -42.81 -5.87
N SER A 230 -23.90 -43.26 -6.42
CA SER A 230 -23.78 -44.57 -7.08
C SER A 230 -22.87 -45.46 -6.25
N GLU A 231 -23.42 -46.54 -5.72
CA GLU A 231 -22.66 -47.65 -5.14
C GLU A 231 -22.39 -48.73 -6.20
N CYS A 232 -21.10 -49.00 -6.37
CA CYS A 232 -20.42 -50.31 -6.43
C CYS A 232 -21.07 -51.49 -7.20
N LEU A 233 -20.34 -51.97 -8.21
CA LEU A 233 -20.14 -53.40 -8.43
C LEU A 233 -18.64 -53.69 -8.60
N GLN A 234 -18.21 -54.71 -7.86
CA GLN A 234 -16.86 -55.28 -7.82
C GLN A 234 -16.59 -56.15 -9.05
N THR A 235 -15.33 -56.22 -9.47
CA THR A 235 -14.73 -57.45 -10.02
C THR A 235 -13.27 -57.49 -9.58
N GLU A 236 -12.93 -58.53 -8.83
CA GLU A 236 -11.58 -58.90 -8.42
C GLU A 236 -10.78 -59.40 -9.64
N GLU A 237 -9.46 -59.18 -9.66
CA GLU A 237 -8.48 -60.28 -9.57
C GLU A 237 -7.04 -59.79 -9.78
N GLN A 238 -6.15 -60.31 -8.92
CA GLN A 238 -4.72 -60.64 -9.13
C GLN A 238 -3.77 -59.44 -9.39
N GLY A 239 -2.87 -59.06 -8.48
CA GLY A 239 -1.94 -59.90 -7.72
C GLY A 239 -0.65 -60.08 -8.51
N LEU A 240 0.42 -59.33 -8.18
CA LEU A 240 1.82 -59.77 -8.32
C LEU A 240 2.76 -58.81 -7.58
N LYS A 241 3.28 -59.33 -6.48
CA LYS A 241 4.41 -58.84 -5.69
C LYS A 241 5.68 -59.37 -6.35
N VAL A 242 6.67 -58.51 -6.62
CA VAL A 242 8.06 -58.94 -6.79
C VAL A 242 8.95 -57.98 -5.98
N GLU A 243 9.27 -58.42 -4.77
CA GLU A 243 10.55 -58.11 -4.13
C GLU A 243 11.62 -58.96 -4.83
N LEU A 244 12.77 -58.36 -5.14
CA LEU A 244 14.03 -59.11 -5.18
C LEU A 244 15.14 -58.23 -4.61
N SER A 245 15.48 -58.60 -3.38
CA SER A 245 16.71 -58.30 -2.67
C SER A 245 17.93 -58.80 -3.45
N GLY A 246 19.01 -58.03 -3.40
CA GLY A 246 20.33 -58.40 -3.91
C GLY A 246 21.41 -57.57 -3.22
N ARG A 247 21.76 -57.94 -1.99
CA ARG A 247 22.93 -57.50 -1.22
C ARG A 247 24.16 -58.30 -1.67
N LEU A 248 25.29 -57.61 -1.83
CA LEU A 248 26.70 -58.06 -1.72
C LEU A 248 27.55 -56.78 -1.87
N GLU A 249 27.92 -56.07 -0.80
CA GLU A 249 29.15 -56.21 0.00
C GLU A 249 30.42 -56.60 -0.80
N SER A 250 31.38 -55.66 -0.87
CA SER A 250 32.78 -55.86 -0.45
C SER A 250 33.66 -54.64 -0.79
N ASP A 251 34.24 -54.09 0.28
CA ASP A 251 35.61 -53.56 0.42
C ASP A 251 36.08 -52.23 -0.21
N ALA A 252 36.23 -51.25 0.70
CA ALA A 252 37.33 -50.27 0.74
C ALA A 252 38.68 -51.02 1.02
N PRO A 253 39.91 -50.47 0.87
CA PRO A 253 40.30 -49.11 1.27
C PRO A 253 41.41 -48.42 0.42
N GLY A 254 41.65 -47.13 0.69
CA GLY A 254 42.86 -46.45 0.23
C GLY A 254 42.80 -44.94 0.38
N GLU A 255 43.28 -44.43 1.51
CA GLU A 255 43.54 -43.02 1.77
C GLU A 255 44.62 -42.47 0.81
N THR A 256 44.43 -41.25 0.30
CA THR A 256 45.53 -40.30 0.13
C THR A 256 44.97 -38.88 0.07
N ALA A 257 45.55 -38.03 0.91
CA ALA A 257 45.19 -36.65 1.12
C ALA A 257 45.64 -35.76 -0.05
N GLU A 258 44.74 -34.91 -0.53
CA GLU A 258 45.09 -33.65 -1.20
C GLU A 258 44.18 -32.53 -0.66
N GLU A 259 44.82 -31.44 -0.26
CA GLU A 259 44.24 -30.24 0.35
C GLU A 259 43.24 -29.54 -0.59
N PRO A 260 42.04 -29.16 -0.11
CA PRO A 260 41.16 -28.29 -0.87
C PRO A 260 41.62 -26.83 -0.77
N LEU A 261 41.97 -26.26 -1.92
CA LEU A 261 42.04 -24.81 -2.14
C LEU A 261 40.72 -24.13 -1.71
N PRO A 262 40.75 -22.95 -1.08
CA PRO A 262 39.57 -22.36 -0.47
C PRO A 262 38.60 -21.84 -1.55
N ALA A 263 37.41 -22.45 -1.59
CA ALA A 263 36.25 -21.91 -2.28
C ALA A 263 35.83 -20.57 -1.65
N PRO A 264 35.29 -19.62 -2.43
CA PRO A 264 35.01 -18.26 -1.97
C PRO A 264 34.00 -18.27 -0.82
N GLU A 265 34.37 -17.56 0.25
CA GLU A 265 33.61 -17.36 1.47
C GLU A 265 32.15 -17.00 1.15
N ARG A 266 31.24 -17.94 1.41
CA ARG A 266 29.81 -17.67 1.56
C ARG A 266 29.62 -17.11 2.96
N PRO A 267 29.10 -15.88 3.15
CA PRO A 267 28.69 -15.44 4.46
C PRO A 267 27.34 -16.10 4.79
N CYS A 268 27.38 -17.35 5.24
CA CYS A 268 26.24 -18.03 5.83
C CYS A 268 26.65 -18.52 7.21
N ASP A 269 26.69 -17.63 8.20
CA ASP A 269 27.04 -18.05 9.56
C ASP A 269 25.98 -17.63 10.58
N ALA A 270 25.18 -18.66 10.92
CA ALA A 270 24.36 -18.85 12.11
C ALA A 270 23.40 -17.71 12.52
N LEU A 271 22.11 -18.05 12.55
CA LEU A 271 21.12 -17.28 13.31
C LEU A 271 21.66 -17.05 14.75
N PRO A 272 21.70 -15.80 15.23
CA PRO A 272 22.18 -15.48 16.57
C PRO A 272 21.57 -16.40 17.63
N GLU A 273 22.36 -16.81 18.61
CA GLU A 273 21.94 -17.81 19.59
C GLU A 273 20.66 -17.43 20.35
N HIS A 274 20.48 -16.14 20.61
CA HIS A 274 19.28 -15.60 21.26
C HIS A 274 17.99 -15.74 20.43
N LEU A 275 18.10 -15.89 19.10
CA LEU A 275 16.97 -16.08 18.19
C LEU A 275 16.64 -17.56 17.94
N LYS A 276 17.56 -18.49 18.26
CA LYS A 276 17.34 -19.94 18.06
C LYS A 276 16.17 -20.47 18.89
N VAL A 277 16.07 -20.05 20.15
CA VAL A 277 14.99 -20.50 21.06
C VAL A 277 13.61 -19.99 20.58
N PRO A 278 13.42 -18.69 20.28
CA PRO A 278 12.17 -18.20 19.69
C PRO A 278 11.79 -18.90 18.39
N VAL A 279 12.75 -19.21 17.52
CA VAL A 279 12.46 -19.92 16.26
C VAL A 279 11.95 -21.34 16.51
N LEU A 280 12.53 -22.08 17.45
CA LEU A 280 12.02 -23.40 17.82
C LEU A 280 10.61 -23.32 18.40
N GLN A 281 10.32 -22.31 19.25
CA GLN A 281 9.00 -22.09 19.82
C GLN A 281 7.96 -21.72 18.75
N ILE A 282 8.31 -20.86 17.80
CA ILE A 282 7.44 -20.52 16.67
C ILE A 282 7.19 -21.76 15.81
N LYS A 283 8.20 -22.59 15.58
CA LYS A 283 8.04 -23.83 14.82
C LYS A 283 7.06 -24.78 15.52
N GLU A 284 7.23 -25.01 16.82
CA GLU A 284 6.32 -25.83 17.62
C GLU A 284 4.89 -25.27 17.59
N LEU A 285 4.72 -23.95 17.67
CA LEU A 285 3.42 -23.28 17.57
C LEU A 285 2.75 -23.44 16.19
N LEU A 286 3.54 -23.46 15.12
CA LEU A 286 3.04 -23.65 13.75
C LEU A 286 2.63 -25.11 13.49
N GLU A 287 3.30 -26.05 14.15
CA GLU A 287 3.00 -27.48 14.10
C GLU A 287 1.86 -27.85 15.07
N SER A 288 1.63 -27.07 16.12
CA SER A 288 0.57 -27.33 17.08
C SER A 288 -0.82 -26.98 16.53
N HIS A 289 -1.80 -27.83 16.83
CA HIS A 289 -3.22 -27.58 16.52
C HIS A 289 -3.93 -26.75 17.61
N THR A 290 -3.19 -26.18 18.55
CA THR A 290 -3.75 -25.43 19.69
C THR A 290 -4.23 -24.04 19.28
N GLU A 291 -5.14 -23.46 20.06
CA GLU A 291 -5.55 -22.07 19.87
C GLU A 291 -4.37 -21.13 20.15
N TRP A 292 -4.19 -20.13 19.28
CA TRP A 292 -3.15 -19.12 19.45
C TRP A 292 -3.67 -18.04 20.37
N ASP A 293 -3.01 -17.84 21.49
CA ASP A 293 -3.32 -16.81 22.47
C ASP A 293 -2.49 -15.53 22.24
N GLN A 294 -2.71 -14.50 23.05
CA GLN A 294 -1.96 -13.25 22.94
C GLN A 294 -0.45 -13.43 23.18
N SER A 295 -0.04 -14.44 23.95
CA SER A 295 1.37 -14.75 24.21
C SER A 295 2.05 -15.36 22.96
N SER A 296 1.33 -16.22 22.24
CA SER A 296 1.73 -16.78 20.94
C SER A 296 1.97 -15.70 19.89
N MET A 297 1.14 -14.66 19.86
CA MET A 297 1.30 -13.54 18.92
C MET A 297 2.58 -12.72 19.19
N ASN A 298 3.00 -12.61 20.46
CA ASN A 298 4.21 -11.88 20.83
C ASN A 298 5.51 -12.63 20.47
N MET A 299 5.46 -13.93 20.19
CA MET A 299 6.64 -14.69 19.77
C MET A 299 7.22 -14.16 18.46
N PHE A 300 6.38 -13.62 17.58
CA PHE A 300 6.80 -13.06 16.29
C PHE A 300 7.53 -11.71 16.43
N ILE A 301 7.60 -11.10 17.62
CA ILE A 301 8.33 -9.83 17.85
C ILE A 301 9.81 -9.98 17.48
N VAL A 302 10.35 -11.20 17.57
CA VAL A 302 11.71 -11.56 17.15
C VAL A 302 12.03 -11.13 15.70
N LEU A 303 11.01 -11.03 14.83
CA LEU A 303 11.17 -10.58 13.44
C LEU A 303 11.65 -9.12 13.33
N ASN A 304 11.46 -8.29 14.36
CA ASN A 304 11.93 -6.91 14.40
C ASN A 304 13.43 -6.82 14.72
N GLU A 305 14.01 -7.87 15.29
CA GLU A 305 15.43 -7.93 15.66
C GLU A 305 16.29 -8.52 14.52
N CYS A 306 15.64 -9.11 13.51
CA CYS A 306 16.32 -9.73 12.38
C CYS A 306 16.67 -8.72 11.28
N ASP A 307 17.89 -8.85 10.71
CA ASP A 307 18.23 -8.21 9.44
C ASP A 307 17.57 -8.93 8.24
N PRO A 308 17.52 -8.32 7.02
CA PRO A 308 16.85 -8.92 5.88
C PRO A 308 17.32 -10.33 5.49
N GLY A 309 18.62 -10.64 5.66
CA GLY A 309 19.16 -11.97 5.38
C GLY A 309 18.78 -12.98 6.46
N GLN A 310 18.75 -12.56 7.72
CA GLN A 310 18.26 -13.39 8.83
C GLN A 310 16.77 -13.73 8.70
N VAL A 311 15.94 -12.80 8.22
CA VAL A 311 14.51 -13.07 7.97
C VAL A 311 14.34 -14.18 6.94
N GLU A 312 15.12 -14.17 5.85
CA GLU A 312 15.05 -15.21 4.81
C GLU A 312 15.49 -16.58 5.34
N LEU A 313 16.55 -16.62 6.15
CA LEU A 313 16.98 -17.84 6.85
C LEU A 313 15.89 -18.35 7.79
N LEU A 314 15.27 -17.46 8.57
CA LEU A 314 14.20 -17.80 9.51
C LEU A 314 12.96 -18.32 8.79
N CYS A 315 12.55 -17.70 7.68
CA CYS A 315 11.47 -18.21 6.83
C CYS A 315 11.75 -19.64 6.33
N SER A 316 13.01 -19.92 6.01
CA SER A 316 13.46 -21.25 5.55
C SER A 316 13.47 -22.26 6.69
N MET A 317 13.97 -21.89 7.87
CA MET A 317 13.99 -22.75 9.07
C MET A 317 12.58 -23.10 9.58
N LEU A 318 11.64 -22.17 9.45
CA LEU A 318 10.23 -22.36 9.80
C LEU A 318 9.41 -23.02 8.69
N SER A 319 10.03 -23.36 7.56
CA SER A 319 9.37 -23.96 6.38
C SER A 319 8.11 -23.20 5.95
N PHE A 320 8.14 -21.86 5.97
CA PHE A 320 7.01 -21.00 5.61
C PHE A 320 6.32 -21.36 4.27
N PRO A 321 7.07 -21.70 3.20
CA PRO A 321 6.46 -22.10 1.94
C PRO A 321 5.61 -23.39 2.03
N ASP A 322 5.86 -24.25 3.03
CA ASP A 322 5.24 -25.57 3.18
C ASP A 322 4.19 -25.61 4.31
N ILE A 323 3.97 -24.48 5.02
CA ILE A 323 2.93 -24.37 6.05
C ILE A 323 1.54 -24.68 5.46
N PRO A 324 0.67 -25.43 6.18
CA PRO A 324 -0.70 -25.68 5.76
C PRO A 324 -1.50 -24.39 5.57
N GLU A 325 -2.31 -24.33 4.52
CA GLU A 325 -3.07 -23.11 4.21
C GLU A 325 -4.05 -22.70 5.33
N GLN A 326 -4.54 -23.65 6.12
CA GLN A 326 -5.46 -23.36 7.23
C GLN A 326 -4.82 -22.51 8.34
N THR A 327 -3.49 -22.56 8.48
CA THR A 327 -2.73 -21.80 9.48
C THR A 327 -2.43 -20.38 9.01
N LEU A 328 -2.45 -20.12 7.69
CA LEU A 328 -2.05 -18.83 7.11
C LEU A 328 -2.83 -17.63 7.66
N PRO A 329 -4.16 -17.65 7.79
CA PRO A 329 -4.88 -16.48 8.31
C PRO A 329 -4.48 -16.12 9.74
N LYS A 330 -4.26 -17.13 10.60
CA LYS A 330 -3.83 -16.91 12.00
C LYS A 330 -2.41 -16.34 12.05
N LEU A 331 -1.51 -16.88 11.22
CA LEU A 331 -0.16 -16.38 11.08
C LEU A 331 -0.13 -14.94 10.57
N CYS A 332 -0.88 -14.63 9.51
CA CYS A 332 -0.98 -13.27 8.98
C CYS A 332 -1.54 -12.30 10.00
N SER A 333 -2.53 -12.70 10.79
CA SER A 333 -3.09 -11.88 11.86
C SER A 333 -2.07 -11.59 12.98
N SER A 334 -1.16 -12.53 13.24
CA SER A 334 -0.08 -12.37 14.23
C SER A 334 1.04 -11.48 13.71
N ILE A 335 1.42 -11.65 12.44
CA ILE A 335 2.41 -10.80 11.75
C ILE A 335 1.90 -9.35 11.66
N LEU A 336 0.61 -9.17 11.37
CA LEU A 336 -0.02 -7.84 11.25
C LEU A 336 -0.45 -7.24 12.60
N ALA A 337 -0.14 -7.89 13.72
CA ALA A 337 -0.51 -7.38 15.03
C ALA A 337 0.17 -6.01 15.29
N PRO A 338 -0.52 -5.02 15.88
CA PRO A 338 0.03 -3.68 16.11
C PRO A 338 1.31 -3.64 16.97
N SER A 339 1.61 -4.73 17.68
CA SER A 339 2.84 -4.91 18.46
C SER A 339 4.08 -5.16 17.60
N LEU A 340 3.92 -5.59 16.35
CA LEU A 340 5.01 -5.80 15.40
C LEU A 340 5.16 -4.59 14.47
N ASP A 341 6.23 -3.81 14.66
CA ASP A 341 6.61 -2.75 13.71
C ASP A 341 7.51 -3.35 12.61
N ILE A 342 6.89 -4.10 11.69
CA ILE A 342 7.62 -4.81 10.65
C ILE A 342 8.15 -3.82 9.62
N SER A 343 9.46 -3.89 9.37
CA SER A 343 10.11 -3.12 8.31
C SER A 343 9.56 -3.47 6.92
N TYR A 344 9.73 -2.55 5.97
CA TYR A 344 9.32 -2.77 4.58
C TYR A 344 9.91 -4.07 3.98
N SER A 345 11.22 -4.29 4.16
CA SER A 345 11.94 -5.45 3.64
C SER A 345 11.49 -6.74 4.32
N THR A 346 11.34 -6.73 5.65
CA THR A 346 10.89 -7.91 6.41
C THR A 346 9.49 -8.32 5.95
N ALA A 347 8.56 -7.38 5.83
CA ALA A 347 7.20 -7.67 5.35
C ALA A 347 7.20 -8.24 3.93
N ALA A 348 8.01 -7.69 3.02
CA ALA A 348 8.14 -8.21 1.66
C ALA A 348 8.70 -9.65 1.64
N THR A 349 9.74 -9.95 2.42
CA THR A 349 10.33 -11.30 2.53
C THR A 349 9.34 -12.31 3.11
N LEU A 350 8.58 -11.92 4.14
CA LEU A 350 7.54 -12.76 4.74
C LEU A 350 6.41 -13.06 3.74
N ILE A 351 5.87 -12.03 3.08
CA ILE A 351 4.81 -12.18 2.07
C ILE A 351 5.27 -13.12 0.96
N ARG A 352 6.49 -12.92 0.45
CA ARG A 352 7.09 -13.77 -0.58
C ARG A 352 7.18 -15.22 -0.12
N SER A 353 7.73 -15.45 1.07
CA SER A 353 7.97 -16.80 1.61
C SER A 353 6.67 -17.54 1.92
N LEU A 354 5.65 -16.85 2.41
CA LEU A 354 4.37 -17.45 2.79
C LEU A 354 3.47 -17.75 1.60
N LEU A 355 3.40 -16.83 0.62
CA LEU A 355 2.36 -16.85 -0.40
C LEU A 355 2.87 -17.21 -1.80
N LEU A 356 4.09 -16.80 -2.17
CA LEU A 356 4.49 -16.84 -3.58
C LEU A 356 4.47 -18.27 -4.14
N LYS A 357 5.16 -19.22 -3.50
CA LYS A 357 5.19 -20.62 -3.94
C LYS A 357 3.78 -21.19 -4.11
N LYS A 358 2.90 -20.94 -3.13
CA LYS A 358 1.52 -21.44 -3.11
C LYS A 358 0.69 -20.87 -4.26
N VAL A 359 0.81 -19.56 -4.49
CA VAL A 359 0.11 -18.88 -5.60
C VAL A 359 0.61 -19.36 -6.95
N LEU A 360 1.92 -19.48 -7.14
CA LEU A 360 2.47 -19.97 -8.41
C LEU A 360 2.05 -21.42 -8.69
N SER A 361 1.94 -22.27 -7.66
CA SER A 361 1.53 -23.67 -7.79
C SER A 361 0.03 -23.92 -7.96
N LEU A 362 -0.81 -22.89 -8.03
CA LEU A 362 -2.27 -23.07 -8.14
C LEU A 362 -2.66 -23.77 -9.46
N SER A 363 -3.27 -24.95 -9.36
CA SER A 363 -3.96 -25.63 -10.46
C SER A 363 -5.48 -25.46 -10.40
N GLU A 364 -6.00 -25.12 -9.23
CA GLU A 364 -7.42 -24.90 -8.92
C GLU A 364 -7.61 -23.54 -8.25
N PRO A 365 -8.85 -23.00 -8.18
CA PRO A 365 -9.11 -21.74 -7.49
C PRO A 365 -8.54 -21.75 -6.06
N ALA A 366 -7.90 -20.64 -5.69
CA ALA A 366 -7.25 -20.49 -4.39
C ALA A 366 -8.21 -20.82 -3.24
N SER A 367 -7.72 -21.55 -2.23
CA SER A 367 -8.54 -21.92 -1.08
C SER A 367 -9.03 -20.68 -0.33
N ARG A 368 -10.12 -20.85 0.43
CA ARG A 368 -10.66 -19.77 1.27
C ARG A 368 -9.61 -19.22 2.24
N CYS A 369 -8.76 -20.08 2.79
CA CYS A 369 -7.73 -19.67 3.74
C CYS A 369 -6.62 -18.87 3.05
N LEU A 370 -6.16 -19.29 1.87
CA LEU A 370 -5.19 -18.55 1.08
C LEU A 370 -5.73 -17.18 0.65
N VAL A 371 -6.99 -17.12 0.18
CA VAL A 371 -7.66 -15.86 -0.18
C VAL A 371 -7.74 -14.92 1.01
N THR A 372 -8.11 -15.45 2.19
CA THR A 372 -8.25 -14.63 3.41
C THR A 372 -6.91 -14.05 3.84
N ALA A 373 -5.87 -14.89 3.90
CA ALA A 373 -4.51 -14.47 4.26
C ALA A 373 -3.94 -13.43 3.28
N ALA A 374 -4.08 -13.68 1.97
CA ALA A 374 -3.64 -12.75 0.95
C ALA A 374 -4.39 -11.42 1.01
N THR A 375 -5.71 -11.44 1.24
CA THR A 375 -6.54 -10.24 1.41
C THR A 375 -6.10 -9.42 2.62
N GLN A 376 -5.86 -10.06 3.78
CA GLN A 376 -5.39 -9.39 4.99
C GLN A 376 -4.06 -8.68 4.75
N LEU A 377 -3.06 -9.39 4.20
CA LEU A 377 -1.75 -8.82 3.93
C LEU A 377 -1.80 -7.73 2.85
N CYS A 378 -2.64 -7.89 1.83
CA CYS A 378 -2.79 -6.92 0.75
C CYS A 378 -3.39 -5.60 1.27
N SER A 379 -4.41 -5.67 2.12
CA SER A 379 -5.04 -4.48 2.72
C SER A 379 -4.13 -3.73 3.69
N HIS A 380 -3.27 -4.44 4.44
CA HIS A 380 -2.37 -3.82 5.41
C HIS A 380 -1.03 -3.36 4.80
N CYS A 381 -0.50 -4.07 3.80
CA CYS A 381 0.82 -3.83 3.20
C CYS A 381 0.73 -3.87 1.66
N PRO A 382 -0.06 -2.99 1.03
CA PRO A 382 -0.37 -3.07 -0.41
C PRO A 382 0.88 -2.94 -1.29
N ARG A 383 1.83 -2.08 -0.92
CA ARG A 383 3.08 -1.90 -1.68
C ARG A 383 3.94 -3.16 -1.68
N GLN A 384 4.10 -3.79 -0.52
CA GLN A 384 4.86 -5.02 -0.37
C GLN A 384 4.16 -6.16 -1.09
N MET A 385 2.83 -6.23 -1.04
CA MET A 385 2.06 -7.21 -1.80
C MET A 385 2.29 -7.06 -3.32
N CYS A 386 2.29 -5.83 -3.83
CA CYS A 386 2.58 -5.56 -5.24
C CYS A 386 3.97 -6.06 -5.65
N GLN A 387 5.00 -5.82 -4.83
CA GLN A 387 6.38 -6.16 -5.17
C GLN A 387 6.77 -7.62 -4.88
N ALA A 388 6.25 -8.20 -3.79
CA ALA A 388 6.64 -9.52 -3.31
C ALA A 388 5.78 -10.66 -3.86
N LEU A 389 4.52 -10.37 -4.23
CA LEU A 389 3.57 -11.36 -4.74
C LEU A 389 3.08 -11.04 -6.16
N ILE A 390 2.42 -9.90 -6.36
CA ILE A 390 1.72 -9.61 -7.62
C ILE A 390 2.71 -9.51 -8.79
N GLY A 391 3.76 -8.69 -8.65
CA GLY A 391 4.79 -8.52 -9.67
C GLY A 391 5.48 -9.84 -10.04
N PRO A 392 6.01 -10.62 -9.07
CA PRO A 392 6.58 -11.93 -9.34
C PRO A 392 5.59 -12.93 -9.97
N ALA A 393 4.32 -12.93 -9.55
CA ALA A 393 3.30 -13.78 -10.15
C ALA A 393 3.00 -13.40 -11.60
N LEU A 394 2.98 -12.11 -11.92
CA LEU A 394 2.85 -11.61 -13.29
C LEU A 394 4.04 -12.01 -14.18
N GLN A 395 5.24 -12.12 -13.62
CA GLN A 395 6.45 -12.54 -14.35
C GLN A 395 6.54 -14.06 -14.58
N ASP A 396 5.71 -14.86 -13.90
CA ASP A 396 5.70 -16.30 -14.12
C ASP A 396 5.14 -16.63 -15.50
N LYS A 397 5.91 -17.40 -16.28
CA LYS A 397 5.51 -17.88 -17.61
C LYS A 397 4.27 -18.76 -17.57
N ASN A 398 4.01 -19.39 -16.43
CA ASN A 398 2.91 -20.32 -16.20
C ASN A 398 1.70 -19.67 -15.52
N ILE A 399 1.62 -18.33 -15.45
CA ILE A 399 0.46 -17.66 -14.87
C ILE A 399 -0.83 -18.09 -15.60
N GLY A 400 -1.68 -18.79 -14.86
CA GLY A 400 -2.93 -19.35 -15.35
C GLY A 400 -4.17 -18.61 -14.83
N ASN A 401 -5.34 -19.18 -15.13
CA ASN A 401 -6.62 -18.63 -14.67
C ASN A 401 -6.75 -18.60 -13.13
N PRO A 402 -6.37 -19.66 -12.38
CA PRO A 402 -6.47 -19.62 -10.92
C PRO A 402 -5.68 -18.49 -10.27
N GLN A 403 -4.46 -18.24 -10.77
CA GLN A 403 -3.60 -17.14 -10.34
C GLN A 403 -4.25 -15.80 -10.68
N ALA A 404 -4.69 -15.62 -11.93
CA ALA A 404 -5.34 -14.37 -12.35
C ALA A 404 -6.63 -14.08 -11.58
N GLU A 405 -7.43 -15.08 -11.25
CA GLU A 405 -8.63 -14.91 -10.43
C GLU A 405 -8.29 -14.36 -9.03
N LEU A 406 -7.30 -14.96 -8.36
CA LEU A 406 -6.84 -14.49 -7.06
C LEU A 406 -6.30 -13.05 -7.16
N LEU A 407 -5.44 -12.78 -8.14
CA LEU A 407 -4.86 -11.44 -8.33
C LEU A 407 -5.94 -10.38 -8.61
N ASN A 408 -6.92 -10.67 -9.47
CA ASN A 408 -8.04 -9.76 -9.73
C ASN A 408 -8.83 -9.45 -8.47
N ARG A 409 -9.11 -10.48 -7.65
CA ARG A 409 -9.81 -10.28 -6.38
C ARG A 409 -9.04 -9.37 -5.43
N LEU A 410 -7.72 -9.51 -5.36
CA LEU A 410 -6.87 -8.64 -4.53
C LEU A 410 -6.82 -7.22 -5.08
N ILE A 411 -6.70 -7.05 -6.39
CA ILE A 411 -6.67 -5.75 -7.07
C ILE A 411 -7.98 -4.98 -6.84
N GLU A 412 -9.11 -5.64 -7.00
CA GLU A 412 -10.43 -5.03 -6.85
C GLU A 412 -10.77 -4.74 -5.39
N GLY A 413 -10.47 -5.70 -4.49
CA GLY A 413 -10.89 -5.64 -3.09
C GLY A 413 -9.94 -4.92 -2.13
N CYS A 414 -8.64 -4.82 -2.45
CA CYS A 414 -7.62 -4.39 -1.49
C CYS A 414 -6.78 -3.20 -1.95
N LEU A 415 -6.60 -3.02 -3.26
CA LEU A 415 -5.72 -1.98 -3.80
C LEU A 415 -6.49 -0.69 -4.12
N ASP A 416 -5.92 0.44 -3.72
CA ASP A 416 -6.38 1.77 -4.14
C ASP A 416 -5.91 2.13 -5.56
N SER A 417 -6.35 3.29 -6.07
CA SER A 417 -6.01 3.78 -7.42
C SER A 417 -4.50 3.83 -7.66
N HIS A 418 -3.71 4.26 -6.66
CA HIS A 418 -2.26 4.38 -6.79
C HIS A 418 -1.59 3.01 -6.99
N TYR A 419 -1.95 2.01 -6.19
CA TYR A 419 -1.38 0.68 -6.34
C TYR A 419 -1.89 -0.06 -7.58
N ARG A 420 -3.12 0.21 -8.03
CA ARG A 420 -3.63 -0.30 -9.30
C ARG A 420 -2.82 0.20 -10.49
N LEU A 421 -2.45 1.49 -10.51
CA LEU A 421 -1.55 2.04 -11.52
C LEU A 421 -0.17 1.38 -11.48
N LEU A 422 0.37 1.13 -10.29
CA LEU A 422 1.64 0.41 -10.14
C LEU A 422 1.56 -0.99 -10.75
N VAL A 423 0.48 -1.75 -10.49
CA VAL A 423 0.30 -3.09 -11.07
C VAL A 423 0.13 -3.00 -12.59
N LEU A 424 -0.61 -2.01 -13.10
CA LEU A 424 -0.71 -1.78 -14.55
C LEU A 424 0.67 -1.53 -15.17
N GLN A 425 1.51 -0.69 -14.56
CA GLN A 425 2.89 -0.48 -15.03
C GLN A 425 3.73 -1.76 -15.00
N MET A 426 3.47 -2.68 -14.07
CA MET A 426 4.15 -3.99 -14.06
C MET A 426 3.73 -4.86 -15.24
N THR A 427 2.45 -4.82 -15.65
CA THR A 427 1.98 -5.62 -16.80
C THR A 427 2.49 -5.10 -18.14
N LEU A 428 2.83 -3.81 -18.26
CA LEU A 428 3.44 -3.24 -19.47
C LEU A 428 4.86 -3.76 -19.74
N LYS A 429 5.54 -4.27 -18.71
CA LYS A 429 6.94 -4.72 -18.79
C LYS A 429 7.10 -6.21 -19.10
N ILE A 430 6.00 -6.92 -19.34
CA ILE A 430 5.99 -8.37 -19.54
C ILE A 430 5.22 -8.76 -20.81
N SER A 431 5.44 -9.98 -21.27
CA SER A 431 4.63 -10.57 -22.34
C SER A 431 3.22 -10.88 -21.85
N TRP A 432 2.22 -10.48 -22.62
CA TRP A 432 0.82 -10.73 -22.30
C TRP A 432 0.43 -12.16 -22.65
N ASN A 433 -0.55 -12.68 -21.92
CA ASN A 433 -1.25 -13.92 -22.19
C ASN A 433 -2.71 -13.78 -21.72
N GLU A 434 -3.55 -14.80 -21.91
CA GLU A 434 -4.97 -14.75 -21.53
C GLU A 434 -5.22 -14.47 -20.03
N ALA A 435 -4.29 -14.83 -19.15
CA ALA A 435 -4.38 -14.55 -17.72
C ALA A 435 -4.05 -13.08 -17.43
N VAL A 436 -2.93 -12.57 -17.98
CA VAL A 436 -2.50 -11.18 -17.87
C VAL A 436 -3.53 -10.23 -18.48
N LEU A 437 -4.12 -10.56 -19.64
CA LEU A 437 -5.19 -9.78 -20.26
C LEU A 437 -6.42 -9.64 -19.35
N SER A 438 -6.75 -10.69 -18.59
CA SER A 438 -7.82 -10.62 -17.59
C SER A 438 -7.49 -9.61 -16.50
N ILE A 439 -6.23 -9.57 -16.07
CA ILE A 439 -5.74 -8.66 -15.03
C ILE A 439 -5.72 -7.22 -15.51
N ILE A 440 -5.18 -6.97 -16.70
CA ILE A 440 -5.18 -5.65 -17.33
C ILE A 440 -6.62 -5.15 -17.50
N HIS A 441 -7.53 -6.02 -17.95
CA HIS A 441 -8.92 -5.65 -18.10
C HIS A 441 -9.57 -5.25 -16.77
N SER A 442 -9.37 -6.02 -15.68
CA SER A 442 -9.88 -5.67 -14.34
C SER A 442 -9.31 -4.34 -13.85
N LEU A 443 -8.00 -4.11 -14.01
CA LEU A 443 -7.35 -2.85 -13.67
C LEU A 443 -7.98 -1.67 -14.42
N LEU A 444 -8.14 -1.79 -15.74
CA LEU A 444 -8.75 -0.73 -16.55
C LEU A 444 -10.23 -0.52 -16.23
N ASP A 445 -10.97 -1.60 -15.95
CA ASP A 445 -12.40 -1.54 -15.64
C ASP A 445 -12.64 -0.78 -14.33
N SER A 446 -11.70 -0.90 -13.37
CA SER A 446 -11.69 -0.17 -12.10
C SER A 446 -11.40 1.34 -12.21
N LYS A 447 -11.12 1.82 -13.42
CA LYS A 447 -10.92 3.24 -13.78
C LYS A 447 -9.88 4.01 -12.94
N PRO A 448 -8.63 3.53 -12.80
CA PRO A 448 -7.56 4.32 -12.19
C PRO A 448 -7.24 5.58 -13.01
N ASP A 449 -6.76 6.62 -12.32
CA ASP A 449 -6.39 7.89 -12.93
C ASP A 449 -5.06 7.76 -13.70
N MET A 450 -5.14 7.60 -15.02
CA MET A 450 -3.95 7.46 -15.87
C MET A 450 -3.43 8.82 -16.36
N SER A 451 -2.12 9.02 -16.31
CA SER A 451 -1.47 10.12 -17.02
C SER A 451 -1.44 9.85 -18.53
N GLU A 452 -1.30 10.91 -19.33
CA GLU A 452 -1.16 10.77 -20.79
C GLU A 452 0.07 9.92 -21.17
N GLU A 453 1.18 10.08 -20.45
CA GLU A 453 2.41 9.30 -20.63
C GLU A 453 2.17 7.79 -20.44
N LEU A 454 1.48 7.43 -19.34
CA LEU A 454 1.19 6.03 -19.04
C LEU A 454 0.18 5.45 -20.05
N PHE A 455 -0.79 6.25 -20.48
CA PHE A 455 -1.75 5.85 -21.49
C PHE A 455 -1.10 5.62 -22.86
N ALA A 456 -0.11 6.45 -23.22
CA ALA A 456 0.69 6.27 -24.44
C ALA A 456 1.51 4.98 -24.37
N GLU A 457 2.23 4.73 -23.26
CA GLU A 457 2.99 3.49 -23.04
C GLU A 457 2.08 2.25 -23.11
N PHE A 458 0.90 2.32 -22.49
CA PHE A 458 -0.10 1.25 -22.57
C PHE A 458 -0.56 1.02 -24.02
N THR A 459 -0.80 2.09 -24.79
CA THR A 459 -1.24 2.00 -26.18
C THR A 459 -0.17 1.37 -27.07
N GLU A 460 1.11 1.72 -26.86
CA GLU A 460 2.24 1.09 -27.56
C GLU A 460 2.33 -0.42 -27.27
N GLN A 461 2.15 -0.83 -26.01
CA GLN A 461 2.11 -2.25 -25.63
C GLN A 461 0.91 -2.97 -26.24
N LEU A 462 -0.25 -2.32 -26.27
CA LEU A 462 -1.47 -2.86 -26.88
C LEU A 462 -1.29 -3.11 -28.37
N ILE A 463 -0.66 -2.19 -29.10
CA ILE A 463 -0.41 -2.33 -30.53
C ILE A 463 0.66 -3.39 -30.83
N SER A 464 1.74 -3.41 -30.04
CA SER A 464 2.86 -4.33 -30.28
C SER A 464 2.49 -5.79 -29.97
N GLN A 465 1.74 -6.04 -28.90
CA GLN A 465 1.38 -7.39 -28.49
C GLN A 465 0.01 -7.84 -29.04
N GLY A 466 -0.86 -6.90 -29.42
CA GLY A 466 -2.23 -7.14 -29.92
C GLY A 466 -2.38 -8.13 -31.08
N PRO A 467 -1.47 -8.20 -32.08
CA PRO A 467 -1.56 -9.15 -33.17
C PRO A 467 -1.58 -10.63 -32.74
N GLN A 468 -1.11 -10.95 -31.53
CA GLN A 468 -1.14 -12.31 -30.98
C GLN A 468 -2.53 -12.71 -30.46
N PHE A 469 -3.45 -11.74 -30.31
CA PHE A 469 -4.73 -11.90 -29.62
C PHE A 469 -5.94 -11.62 -30.52
N THR A 470 -5.82 -11.81 -31.84
CA THR A 470 -6.89 -11.52 -32.81
C THR A 470 -8.19 -12.29 -32.52
N LYS A 471 -8.09 -13.50 -31.95
CA LYS A 471 -9.20 -14.38 -31.58
C LYS A 471 -9.60 -14.28 -30.09
N SER A 472 -8.88 -13.49 -29.29
CA SER A 472 -9.13 -13.39 -27.85
C SER A 472 -10.29 -12.45 -27.55
N VAL A 473 -11.35 -13.01 -26.94
CA VAL A 473 -12.48 -12.21 -26.45
C VAL A 473 -12.05 -11.32 -25.28
N LYS A 474 -11.07 -11.75 -24.45
CA LYS A 474 -10.55 -10.93 -23.34
C LYS A 474 -9.84 -9.70 -23.86
N PHE A 475 -8.96 -9.86 -24.85
CA PHE A 475 -8.31 -8.73 -25.51
C PHE A 475 -9.33 -7.77 -26.13
N ALA A 476 -10.33 -8.31 -26.83
CA ALA A 476 -11.38 -7.49 -27.44
C ALA A 476 -12.21 -6.72 -26.41
N LYS A 477 -12.56 -7.33 -25.26
CA LYS A 477 -13.23 -6.65 -24.14
C LYS A 477 -12.35 -5.56 -23.53
N MET A 478 -11.07 -5.84 -23.30
CA MET A 478 -10.10 -4.88 -22.82
C MET A 478 -10.01 -3.66 -23.74
N MET A 479 -9.88 -3.86 -25.05
CA MET A 479 -9.90 -2.77 -26.02
C MET A 479 -11.21 -1.97 -25.99
N LEU A 480 -12.35 -2.64 -25.84
CA LEU A 480 -13.64 -1.97 -25.73
C LEU A 480 -13.69 -1.08 -24.48
N THR A 481 -13.17 -1.55 -23.35
CA THR A 481 -13.05 -0.79 -22.10
C THR A 481 -12.17 0.45 -22.29
N VAL A 482 -11.04 0.34 -23.00
CA VAL A 482 -10.20 1.50 -23.36
C VAL A 482 -10.99 2.53 -24.16
N LEU A 483 -11.64 2.10 -25.25
CA LEU A 483 -12.37 3.00 -26.15
C LEU A 483 -13.61 3.64 -25.52
N THR A 484 -14.16 3.05 -24.46
CA THR A 484 -15.40 3.53 -23.84
C THR A 484 -15.17 4.26 -22.51
N LYS A 485 -14.25 3.80 -21.67
CA LYS A 485 -13.97 4.42 -20.36
C LYS A 485 -12.85 5.45 -20.40
N TYR A 486 -11.93 5.34 -21.37
CA TYR A 486 -10.75 6.20 -21.51
C TYR A 486 -10.74 6.96 -22.84
N SER A 487 -11.91 7.14 -23.46
CA SER A 487 -12.06 7.87 -24.72
C SER A 487 -11.41 9.26 -24.70
N ILE A 488 -11.41 9.94 -23.54
CA ILE A 488 -10.80 11.26 -23.33
C ILE A 488 -9.28 11.28 -23.49
N HIS A 489 -8.60 10.13 -23.34
CA HIS A 489 -7.15 10.02 -23.50
C HIS A 489 -6.75 9.54 -24.92
N VAL A 490 -7.73 9.22 -25.77
CA VAL A 490 -7.49 8.72 -27.12
C VAL A 490 -7.32 9.91 -28.08
N THR A 491 -6.06 10.26 -28.35
CA THR A 491 -5.69 11.26 -29.35
C THR A 491 -5.94 10.74 -30.78
N ALA A 492 -5.90 11.65 -31.77
CA ALA A 492 -6.00 11.27 -33.19
C ALA A 492 -4.90 10.27 -33.62
N ALA A 493 -3.69 10.40 -33.09
CA ALA A 493 -2.59 9.47 -33.35
C ALA A 493 -2.86 8.08 -32.76
N HIS A 494 -3.39 8.02 -31.53
CA HIS A 494 -3.83 6.76 -30.92
C HIS A 494 -4.94 6.10 -31.75
N LYS A 495 -5.92 6.88 -32.21
CA LYS A 495 -7.05 6.40 -33.00
C LYS A 495 -6.61 5.72 -34.31
N GLN A 496 -5.67 6.30 -35.05
CA GLN A 496 -5.12 5.70 -36.26
C GLN A 496 -4.42 4.37 -35.95
N SER A 497 -3.60 4.35 -34.90
CA SER A 497 -2.81 3.17 -34.52
C SER A 497 -3.69 2.03 -33.99
N LEU A 498 -4.67 2.35 -33.16
CA LEU A 498 -5.67 1.40 -32.66
C LEU A 498 -6.54 0.83 -33.78
N ASN A 499 -6.90 1.63 -34.81
CA ASN A 499 -7.69 1.15 -35.94
C ASN A 499 -7.03 -0.06 -36.63
N GLY A 500 -5.71 -0.04 -36.84
CA GLY A 500 -4.97 -1.17 -37.41
C GLY A 500 -5.15 -2.45 -36.59
N CYS A 501 -4.99 -2.36 -35.27
CA CYS A 501 -5.18 -3.49 -34.35
C CYS A 501 -6.63 -4.01 -34.35
N LEU A 502 -7.62 -3.12 -34.41
CA LEU A 502 -9.04 -3.47 -34.41
C LEU A 502 -9.47 -4.17 -35.71
N MET A 503 -8.85 -3.84 -36.83
CA MET A 503 -9.13 -4.48 -38.13
C MET A 503 -8.67 -5.94 -38.16
N LEU A 504 -7.61 -6.27 -37.43
CA LEU A 504 -7.11 -7.63 -37.26
C LEU A 504 -7.98 -8.48 -36.30
N ASN A 505 -8.88 -7.86 -35.53
CA ASN A 505 -9.75 -8.61 -34.62
C ASN A 505 -10.71 -9.53 -35.39
N GLU A 506 -10.79 -10.79 -34.96
CA GLU A 506 -11.63 -11.86 -35.54
C GLU A 506 -12.81 -12.24 -34.63
N THR A 507 -12.97 -11.57 -33.49
CA THR A 507 -14.05 -11.86 -32.53
C THR A 507 -15.37 -11.20 -32.93
N PHE A 508 -16.46 -11.66 -32.32
CA PHE A 508 -17.78 -11.04 -32.48
C PHE A 508 -17.83 -9.56 -32.00
N LEU A 509 -16.84 -9.11 -31.23
CA LEU A 509 -16.74 -7.73 -30.73
C LEU A 509 -16.15 -6.76 -31.76
N LYS A 510 -15.71 -7.22 -32.95
CA LYS A 510 -15.16 -6.36 -34.00
C LYS A 510 -16.06 -5.17 -34.36
N LYS A 511 -17.37 -5.41 -34.56
CA LYS A 511 -18.33 -4.33 -34.88
C LYS A 511 -18.51 -3.34 -33.72
N PRO A 512 -18.75 -3.78 -32.46
CA PRO A 512 -18.74 -2.90 -31.29
C PRO A 512 -17.48 -2.05 -31.16
N LEU A 513 -16.31 -2.64 -31.37
CA LEU A 513 -15.02 -1.98 -31.31
C LEU A 513 -14.87 -0.86 -32.36
N GLN A 514 -15.23 -1.15 -33.60
CA GLN A 514 -15.24 -0.14 -34.68
C GLN A 514 -16.24 0.98 -34.40
N ALA A 515 -17.41 0.66 -33.84
CA ALA A 515 -18.40 1.66 -33.48
C ALA A 515 -17.91 2.54 -32.32
N ALA A 516 -17.25 1.98 -31.31
CA ALA A 516 -16.67 2.72 -30.20
C ALA A 516 -15.57 3.69 -30.68
N LEU A 517 -14.65 3.23 -31.52
CA LEU A 517 -13.58 4.07 -32.08
C LEU A 517 -14.13 5.25 -32.89
N LYS A 518 -15.21 5.03 -33.67
CA LYS A 518 -15.85 6.09 -34.47
C LYS A 518 -16.52 7.17 -33.62
N ARG A 519 -16.93 6.86 -32.39
CA ARG A 519 -17.58 7.81 -31.48
C ARG A 519 -16.59 8.73 -30.78
N ILE A 520 -15.30 8.40 -30.79
CA ILE A 520 -14.25 9.25 -30.22
C ILE A 520 -14.06 10.44 -31.17
N THR A 521 -14.56 11.59 -30.76
CA THR A 521 -14.37 12.87 -31.44
C THR A 521 -12.94 13.35 -31.21
N ASP A 522 -12.31 13.89 -32.27
CA ASP A 522 -10.95 14.39 -32.18
C ASP A 522 -10.96 15.63 -31.27
N SER A 523 -10.34 15.52 -30.09
CA SER A 523 -10.08 16.63 -29.17
C SER A 523 -8.76 17.32 -29.51
#